data_AF-A0AAE5QWR1-F1
#
_entry.id   AF-A0AAE5QWR1-F1
#
_cell.length_a   1.000
_cell.length_b   1.000
_cell.length_c   1.000
_cell.angle_alpha   90.00
_cell.angle_beta   90.00
_cell.angle_gamma   90.00
#
_symmetry.space_group_name_H-M   'P 1'
#
loop_
_entity.id
_entity.type
_entity.pdbx_description
1 polymer ?
#
loop_
_entity_poly.entity_id
_entity_poly.type
_entity_poly.pdbx_seq_one_letter_code
_entity_poly.pdbx_strand_id
1 'polypeptide(L)'
;MPQVDIEKRPNIWSLYFYTVGEIMKLYYVDEDYINELRNVDERVLLNKSTRPYLGVVLSINDLNYFVPLSSPKENKKLNNQLSIKLFEVNNIQNRLGYLLFLNMIPVPDKYLSKIDMQYIKEQDLEYYNLLTNQLIFIRQENQRIVNKAQKVYKNAVIKKVSFFESMCVDYLALERYVKDLKQ
;
A
#
# COMPACT_ATOMS: atom_id res chain seq x y z
N MET A 1 12.05 -4.78 49.72
CA MET A 1 11.51 -5.57 48.59
C MET A 1 11.60 -4.70 47.35
N PRO A 2 12.35 -5.08 46.30
CA PRO A 2 12.38 -4.28 45.09
C PRO A 2 11.04 -4.43 44.36
N GLN A 3 10.43 -3.30 44.00
CA GLN A 3 9.27 -3.26 43.12
C GLN A 3 9.69 -3.79 41.75
N VAL A 4 8.94 -4.77 41.26
CA VAL A 4 9.12 -5.30 39.91
C VAL A 4 8.53 -4.27 38.94
N ASP A 5 9.39 -3.58 38.19
CA ASP A 5 8.98 -2.73 37.06
C ASP A 5 8.27 -3.58 36.00
N ILE A 6 6.98 -3.32 35.79
CA ILE A 6 6.12 -4.05 34.83
C ILE A 6 6.27 -3.51 33.38
N GLU A 7 7.09 -2.50 33.13
CA GLU A 7 7.21 -1.86 31.81
C GLU A 7 8.33 -2.41 30.90
N LYS A 8 8.52 -3.73 30.79
CA LYS A 8 9.32 -4.32 29.69
C LYS A 8 8.82 -5.68 29.22
N ARG A 9 7.52 -5.81 28.93
CA ARG A 9 7.05 -6.91 28.07
C ARG A 9 6.99 -6.42 26.62
N PRO A 10 7.78 -6.96 25.69
CA PRO A 10 7.57 -6.69 24.27
C PRO A 10 6.13 -7.05 23.93
N ASN A 11 5.40 -6.11 23.31
CA ASN A 11 4.02 -6.38 22.96
C ASN A 11 4.03 -7.50 21.89
N ILE A 12 3.07 -8.43 21.95
CA ILE A 12 3.01 -9.55 21.00
C ILE A 12 2.86 -9.03 19.55
N TRP A 13 2.37 -7.80 19.36
CA TRP A 13 2.23 -7.13 18.07
C TRP A 13 3.56 -6.75 17.42
N SER A 14 4.63 -6.48 18.17
CA SER A 14 5.94 -6.12 17.62
C SER A 14 6.60 -7.30 16.93
N LEU A 15 6.13 -8.52 17.18
CA LEU A 15 6.54 -9.73 16.48
C LEU A 15 5.84 -9.87 15.11
N TYR A 16 4.68 -9.25 14.92
CA TYR A 16 3.90 -9.28 13.66
C TYR A 16 4.19 -8.11 12.72
N PHE A 17 4.75 -7.01 13.25
CA PHE A 17 5.08 -5.81 12.48
C PHE A 17 6.58 -5.57 12.55
N TYR A 18 7.32 -5.93 11.50
CA TYR A 18 8.69 -5.47 11.33
C TYR A 18 8.68 -3.97 11.01
N THR A 19 9.56 -3.21 11.67
CA THR A 19 9.87 -1.83 11.27
C THR A 19 10.46 -1.90 9.86
N VAL A 20 9.74 -1.37 8.87
CA VAL A 20 10.26 -1.28 7.49
C VAL A 20 11.38 -0.23 7.50
N GLY A 21 12.62 -0.67 7.73
CA GLY A 21 13.83 0.13 7.60
C GLY A 21 14.21 0.38 6.13
N GLU A 22 13.50 -0.23 5.19
CA GLU A 22 13.73 -0.07 3.76
C GLU A 22 12.91 1.07 3.17
N ILE A 23 13.54 1.83 2.26
CA ILE A 23 12.89 2.86 1.47
C ILE A 23 11.83 2.19 0.58
N MET A 24 10.57 2.58 0.72
CA MET A 24 9.48 2.11 -0.16
C MET A 24 9.77 2.44 -1.62
N LYS A 25 9.45 1.51 -2.52
CA LYS A 25 9.69 1.62 -3.96
C LYS A 25 8.38 1.42 -4.74
N LEU A 26 8.39 1.85 -5.99
CA LEU A 26 7.27 1.64 -6.90
C LEU A 26 7.48 0.39 -7.75
N TYR A 27 6.41 -0.35 -7.95
CA TYR A 27 6.36 -1.59 -8.73
C TYR A 27 5.18 -1.57 -9.68
N TYR A 28 5.30 -2.29 -10.79
CA TYR A 28 4.18 -2.83 -11.53
C TYR A 28 3.86 -4.23 -10.98
N VAL A 29 2.58 -4.57 -10.99
CA VAL A 29 2.08 -5.90 -10.63
C VAL A 29 1.59 -6.56 -11.91
N ASP A 30 1.96 -7.83 -12.07
CA ASP A 30 1.54 -8.67 -13.20
C ASP A 30 0.01 -8.61 -13.44
N GLU A 31 -0.38 -8.48 -14.72
CA GLU A 31 -1.79 -8.28 -15.09
C GLU A 31 -2.64 -9.54 -14.83
N ASP A 32 -2.09 -10.72 -15.11
CA ASP A 32 -2.80 -11.98 -14.92
C ASP A 32 -3.03 -12.23 -13.42
N TYR A 33 -2.03 -11.95 -12.59
CA TYR A 33 -2.19 -11.96 -11.14
C TYR A 33 -3.24 -10.97 -10.64
N ILE A 34 -3.30 -9.75 -11.20
CA ILE A 34 -4.38 -8.80 -10.86
C ILE A 34 -5.74 -9.37 -11.24
N ASN A 35 -5.88 -10.02 -12.40
CA ASN A 35 -7.13 -10.64 -12.83
C ASN A 35 -7.54 -11.82 -11.93
N GLU A 36 -6.57 -12.64 -11.50
CA GLU A 36 -6.78 -13.69 -10.52
C GLU A 36 -7.29 -13.14 -9.18
N LEU A 37 -6.63 -12.12 -8.61
CA LEU A 37 -7.09 -11.49 -7.37
C LEU A 37 -8.49 -10.86 -7.52
N ARG A 38 -8.83 -10.36 -8.71
CA ARG A 38 -10.18 -9.84 -8.99
C ARG A 38 -11.25 -10.91 -9.04
N ASN A 39 -10.90 -12.16 -9.37
CA ASN A 39 -11.83 -13.29 -9.24
C ASN A 39 -12.12 -13.61 -7.76
N VAL A 40 -11.19 -13.27 -6.85
CA VAL A 40 -11.39 -13.40 -5.40
C VAL A 40 -12.19 -12.21 -4.85
N ASP A 41 -11.84 -10.98 -5.24
CA ASP A 41 -12.58 -9.77 -4.88
C ASP A 41 -12.52 -8.72 -6.00
N GLU A 42 -13.67 -8.41 -6.58
CA GLU A 42 -13.79 -7.47 -7.70
C GLU A 42 -13.34 -6.03 -7.39
N ARG A 43 -13.21 -5.68 -6.09
CA ARG A 43 -12.73 -4.38 -5.61
C ARG A 43 -11.21 -4.22 -5.80
N VAL A 44 -10.48 -5.27 -6.15
CA VAL A 44 -9.09 -5.16 -6.60
C VAL A 44 -9.04 -4.33 -7.88
N LEU A 45 -8.19 -3.31 -7.90
CA LEU A 45 -8.14 -2.35 -9.01
C LEU A 45 -7.43 -2.95 -10.21
N LEU A 46 -8.03 -2.77 -11.40
CA LEU A 46 -7.35 -2.97 -12.67
C LEU A 46 -6.14 -2.04 -12.83
N ASN A 47 -5.11 -2.54 -13.51
CA ASN A 47 -3.90 -1.80 -13.80
C ASN A 47 -4.13 -0.59 -14.73
N LYS A 48 -5.13 -0.63 -15.63
CA LYS A 48 -5.47 0.47 -16.56
C LYS A 48 -4.21 1.09 -17.21
N SER A 49 -3.72 0.42 -18.25
CA SER A 49 -2.49 0.70 -19.00
C SER A 49 -1.19 0.48 -18.22
N THR A 50 -0.99 1.07 -17.03
CA THR A 50 0.13 0.78 -16.11
C THR A 50 -0.10 1.44 -14.75
N ARG A 51 -0.60 0.72 -13.74
CA ARG A 51 -0.80 1.27 -12.38
C ARG A 51 0.44 1.01 -11.53
N PRO A 52 1.11 2.04 -11.00
CA PRO A 52 2.14 1.84 -9.98
C PRO A 52 1.55 1.41 -8.65
N TYR A 53 2.26 0.52 -7.97
CA TYR A 53 2.00 0.11 -6.61
C TYR A 53 3.19 0.49 -5.72
N LEU A 54 2.90 1.08 -4.57
CA LEU A 54 3.92 1.41 -3.56
C LEU A 54 4.04 0.26 -2.56
N GLY A 55 5.26 -0.18 -2.29
CA GLY A 55 5.50 -1.13 -1.21
C GLY A 55 6.97 -1.31 -0.87
N VAL A 56 7.26 -2.08 0.18
CA VAL A 56 6.29 -2.78 1.04
C VAL A 56 5.70 -1.80 2.07
N VAL A 57 4.37 -1.66 2.14
CA VAL A 57 3.72 -0.74 3.12
C VAL A 57 3.30 -1.42 4.41
N LEU A 58 3.17 -2.74 4.37
CA LEU A 58 2.76 -3.59 5.49
C LEU A 58 3.21 -5.03 5.19
N SER A 59 3.67 -5.76 6.20
CA SER A 59 3.91 -7.21 6.12
C SER A 59 3.10 -7.92 7.18
N ILE A 60 2.38 -8.98 6.81
CA ILE A 60 1.56 -9.81 7.71
C ILE A 60 1.79 -11.27 7.33
N ASN A 61 2.25 -12.12 8.26
CA ASN A 61 2.45 -13.56 8.03
C ASN A 61 3.21 -13.87 6.73
N ASP A 62 4.36 -13.22 6.52
CA ASP A 62 5.21 -13.34 5.31
C ASP A 62 4.52 -12.96 3.99
N LEU A 63 3.46 -12.16 4.07
CA LEU A 63 2.80 -11.54 2.92
C LEU A 63 3.09 -10.04 2.94
N ASN A 64 3.72 -9.56 1.87
CA ASN A 64 4.02 -8.16 1.66
C ASN A 64 2.86 -7.47 0.94
N TYR A 65 2.40 -6.36 1.50
CA TYR A 65 1.32 -5.55 0.96
C TYR A 65 1.83 -4.36 0.17
N PHE A 66 1.11 -4.11 -0.92
CA PHE A 66 1.37 -3.03 -1.86
C PHE A 66 0.10 -2.20 -2.05
N VAL A 67 0.23 -0.88 -1.97
CA VAL A 67 -0.90 0.05 -2.11
C VAL A 67 -0.91 0.64 -3.53
N PRO A 68 -2.04 0.57 -4.26
CA PRO A 68 -2.13 1.15 -5.59
C PRO A 68 -2.09 2.69 -5.55
N LEU A 69 -1.36 3.26 -6.50
CA LEU A 69 -1.45 4.68 -6.84
C LEU A 69 -2.61 4.94 -7.79
N SER A 70 -3.21 6.13 -7.69
CA SER A 70 -4.19 6.64 -8.63
C SER A 70 -3.87 8.09 -8.96
N SER A 71 -3.99 8.45 -10.24
CA SER A 71 -3.89 9.84 -10.70
C SER A 71 -4.96 10.72 -10.02
N PRO A 72 -4.69 12.03 -9.89
CA PRO A 72 -5.70 13.02 -9.53
C PRO A 72 -6.90 12.89 -10.46
N LYS A 73 -8.11 12.99 -9.90
CA LYS A 73 -9.33 13.15 -10.68
C LYS A 73 -10.10 14.31 -10.09
N GLU A 74 -10.55 15.21 -10.95
CA GLU A 74 -11.46 16.29 -10.55
C GLU A 74 -12.70 15.67 -9.91
N ASN A 75 -13.20 16.30 -8.84
CA ASN A 75 -14.41 15.89 -8.11
C ASN A 75 -14.40 14.49 -7.47
N LYS A 76 -13.27 13.76 -7.45
CA LYS A 76 -13.17 12.49 -6.72
C LYS A 76 -13.20 12.72 -5.21
N LYS A 77 -14.35 12.47 -4.58
CA LYS A 77 -14.48 12.42 -3.12
C LYS A 77 -13.73 11.20 -2.59
N LEU A 78 -12.67 11.44 -1.83
CA LEU A 78 -11.87 10.41 -1.20
C LEU A 78 -12.06 10.42 0.31
N ASN A 79 -12.15 9.22 0.88
CA ASN A 79 -12.20 9.08 2.32
C ASN A 79 -10.77 9.10 2.89
N ASN A 80 -10.45 10.13 3.67
CA ASN A 80 -9.12 10.31 4.28
C ASN A 80 -8.79 9.23 5.33
N GLN A 81 -9.79 8.46 5.80
CA GLN A 81 -9.55 7.29 6.65
C GLN A 81 -8.92 6.13 5.86
N LEU A 82 -9.19 6.06 4.55
CA LEU A 82 -8.81 4.96 3.65
C LEU A 82 -7.78 5.36 2.57
N SER A 83 -7.36 6.63 2.55
CA SER A 83 -6.47 7.15 1.52
C SER A 83 -5.51 8.22 2.04
N ILE A 84 -4.42 8.43 1.32
CA ILE A 84 -3.51 9.57 1.47
C ILE A 84 -3.45 10.29 0.13
N LYS A 85 -3.59 11.62 0.15
CA LYS A 85 -3.37 12.49 -1.02
C LYS A 85 -1.89 12.84 -1.08
N LEU A 86 -1.29 12.73 -2.27
CA LEU A 86 0.09 13.12 -2.52
C LEU A 86 0.09 14.54 -3.08
N PHE A 87 1.02 15.35 -2.59
CA PHE A 87 1.20 16.73 -3.02
C PHE A 87 2.65 16.97 -3.41
N GLU A 88 2.86 17.96 -4.27
CA GLU A 88 4.20 18.46 -4.53
C GLU A 88 4.75 19.16 -3.27
N VAL A 89 6.03 18.95 -2.98
CA VAL A 89 6.69 19.57 -1.84
C VAL A 89 6.63 21.08 -1.98
N ASN A 90 6.22 21.77 -0.92
CA ASN A 90 5.99 23.22 -0.89
C ASN A 90 4.87 23.73 -1.83
N ASN A 91 4.10 22.85 -2.46
CA ASN A 91 2.95 23.21 -3.30
C ASN A 91 1.75 22.30 -3.03
N ILE A 92 1.08 22.56 -1.90
CA ILE A 92 -0.10 21.78 -1.47
C ILE A 92 -1.32 21.91 -2.40
N GLN A 93 -1.31 22.87 -3.32
CA GLN A 93 -2.37 23.01 -4.33
C GLN A 93 -2.16 22.04 -5.49
N ASN A 94 -0.90 21.73 -5.81
CA ASN A 94 -0.57 20.73 -6.82
C ASN A 94 -0.65 19.32 -6.23
N ARG A 95 -1.75 18.63 -6.57
CA ARG A 95 -2.00 17.26 -6.16
C ARG A 95 -1.41 16.29 -7.19
N LEU A 96 -0.54 15.40 -6.72
CA LEU A 96 0.16 14.44 -7.57
C LEU A 96 -0.53 13.08 -7.66
N GLY A 97 -1.49 12.78 -6.77
CA GLY A 97 -2.25 11.53 -6.82
C GLY A 97 -2.76 11.08 -5.46
N TYR A 98 -3.02 9.78 -5.35
CA TYR A 98 -3.56 9.14 -4.15
C TYR A 98 -2.96 7.75 -3.91
N LEU A 99 -2.69 7.42 -2.64
CA LEU A 99 -2.53 6.05 -2.17
C LEU A 99 -3.87 5.54 -1.66
N LEU A 100 -4.37 4.43 -2.22
CA LEU A 100 -5.70 3.88 -1.94
C LEU A 100 -5.60 2.64 -1.06
N PHE A 101 -5.46 2.82 0.26
CA PHE A 101 -5.25 1.73 1.22
C PHE A 101 -6.43 0.76 1.28
N LEU A 102 -7.65 1.19 0.98
CA LEU A 102 -8.79 0.26 0.86
C LEU A 102 -8.59 -0.81 -0.24
N ASN A 103 -7.69 -0.58 -1.19
CA ASN A 103 -7.41 -1.45 -2.32
C ASN A 103 -5.98 -2.01 -2.27
N MET A 104 -5.29 -1.95 -1.13
CA MET A 104 -3.97 -2.57 -1.02
C MET A 104 -4.09 -4.10 -1.10
N ILE A 105 -3.10 -4.75 -1.69
CA ILE A 105 -3.14 -6.19 -1.98
C ILE A 105 -1.84 -6.87 -1.52
N PRO A 106 -1.90 -8.13 -1.06
CA PRO A 106 -0.70 -8.95 -0.87
C PRO A 106 -0.16 -9.35 -2.26
N VAL A 107 1.16 -9.23 -2.47
CA VAL A 107 1.77 -9.60 -3.76
C VAL A 107 3.07 -10.38 -3.51
N PRO A 108 3.17 -11.63 -4.01
CA PRO A 108 4.46 -12.35 -4.06
C PRO A 108 5.47 -11.68 -4.99
N ASP A 109 6.75 -11.76 -4.65
CA ASP A 109 7.83 -11.11 -5.41
C ASP A 109 7.88 -11.52 -6.89
N LYS A 110 7.49 -12.76 -7.22
CA LYS A 110 7.45 -13.26 -8.61
C LYS A 110 6.48 -12.51 -9.53
N TYR A 111 5.50 -11.79 -8.96
CA TYR A 111 4.51 -10.98 -9.70
C TYR A 111 4.84 -9.49 -9.66
N LEU A 112 6.00 -9.11 -9.11
CA LEU A 112 6.44 -7.72 -9.01
C LEU A 112 7.53 -7.42 -10.04
N SER A 113 7.33 -6.33 -10.77
CA SER A 113 8.37 -5.71 -11.59
C SER A 113 8.67 -4.33 -11.03
N LYS A 114 9.88 -4.12 -10.50
CA LYS A 114 10.28 -2.80 -9.99
C LYS A 114 10.27 -1.79 -11.15
N ILE A 115 9.70 -0.60 -10.93
CA ILE A 115 9.70 0.44 -11.95
C ILE A 115 11.14 0.93 -12.19
N ASP A 116 11.57 0.87 -13.44
CA ASP A 116 12.85 1.42 -13.89
C ASP A 116 12.71 2.92 -14.19
N MET A 117 13.13 3.74 -13.22
CA MET A 117 13.08 5.20 -13.34
C MET A 117 13.94 5.75 -14.48
N GLN A 118 15.04 5.08 -14.83
CA GLN A 118 15.92 5.54 -15.92
C GLN A 118 15.26 5.29 -17.26
N TYR A 119 14.67 4.10 -17.46
CA TYR A 119 13.87 3.80 -18.65
C TYR A 119 12.71 4.80 -18.80
N ILE A 120 11.95 5.06 -17.73
CA ILE A 120 10.85 6.04 -17.79
C ILE A 120 11.37 7.44 -18.15
N LYS A 121 12.51 7.88 -17.61
CA LYS A 121 13.09 9.20 -17.94
C LYS A 121 13.42 9.35 -19.42
N GLU A 122 13.88 8.28 -20.06
CA GLU A 122 14.24 8.26 -21.48
C GLU A 122 13.01 8.24 -22.41
N GLN A 123 11.89 7.65 -21.96
CA GLN A 123 10.66 7.52 -22.75
C GLN A 123 9.65 8.63 -22.51
N ASP A 124 9.47 9.05 -21.25
CA ASP A 124 8.45 10.01 -20.82
C ASP A 124 8.95 10.84 -19.62
N LEU A 125 9.50 12.01 -19.94
CA LEU A 125 10.07 12.93 -18.94
C LEU A 125 9.00 13.52 -18.01
N GLU A 126 7.78 13.71 -18.49
CA GLU A 126 6.68 14.25 -17.67
C GLU A 126 6.27 13.22 -16.61
N TYR A 127 6.07 11.97 -17.02
CA TYR A 127 5.75 10.88 -16.11
C TYR A 127 6.89 10.58 -15.13
N TYR A 128 8.15 10.64 -15.59
CA TYR A 128 9.33 10.57 -14.72
C TYR A 128 9.30 11.62 -13.61
N ASN A 129 9.02 12.88 -13.97
CA ASN A 129 8.96 13.98 -13.00
C ASN A 129 7.80 13.79 -12.01
N LEU A 130 6.65 13.33 -12.49
CA LEU A 130 5.50 12.98 -11.63
C LEU A 130 5.88 11.92 -10.59
N LEU A 131 6.44 10.78 -11.03
CA LEU A 131 6.83 9.69 -10.13
C LEU A 131 7.93 10.12 -9.15
N THR A 132 8.87 10.95 -9.61
CA THR A 132 9.94 11.51 -8.78
C THR A 132 9.36 12.36 -7.65
N ASN A 133 8.47 13.30 -7.97
CA ASN A 133 7.83 14.17 -6.97
C ASN A 133 6.95 13.37 -6.00
N GLN A 134 6.24 12.36 -6.48
CA GLN A 134 5.49 11.43 -5.62
C GLN A 134 6.43 10.68 -4.65
N LEU A 135 7.57 10.17 -5.12
CA LEU A 135 8.56 9.48 -4.28
C LEU A 135 9.18 10.41 -3.21
N ILE A 136 9.42 11.68 -3.54
CA ILE A 136 9.89 12.68 -2.56
C ILE A 136 8.85 12.83 -1.44
N PHE A 137 7.58 13.04 -1.79
CA PHE A 137 6.49 13.13 -0.81
C PHE A 137 6.37 11.86 0.04
N ILE A 138 6.43 10.69 -0.60
CA ILE A 138 6.35 9.38 0.08
C ILE A 138 7.46 9.22 1.11
N ARG A 139 8.70 9.63 0.79
CA ARG A 139 9.82 9.56 1.73
C ARG A 139 9.60 10.45 2.96
N GLN A 140 9.07 11.64 2.79
CA GLN A 140 8.76 12.56 3.91
C GLN A 140 7.61 12.03 4.78
N GLU A 141 6.64 11.34 4.18
CA GLU A 141 5.44 10.84 4.84
C GLU A 141 5.52 9.33 5.19
N ASN A 142 6.71 8.74 5.14
CA ASN A 142 6.94 7.29 5.26
C ASN A 142 6.21 6.67 6.46
N GLN A 143 6.40 7.26 7.66
CA GLN A 143 5.76 6.77 8.87
C GLN A 143 4.24 6.87 8.81
N ARG A 144 3.70 7.94 8.23
CA ARG A 144 2.25 8.13 8.09
C ARG A 144 1.64 7.10 7.13
N ILE A 145 2.36 6.74 6.07
CA ILE A 145 1.94 5.72 5.10
C ILE A 145 1.89 4.34 5.77
N VAL A 146 2.95 3.94 6.48
CA VAL A 146 2.99 2.66 7.22
C VAL A 146 1.89 2.61 8.28
N ASN A 147 1.76 3.66 9.10
CA ASN A 147 0.73 3.74 10.13
C ASN A 147 -0.69 3.69 9.54
N LYS A 148 -0.89 4.26 8.34
CA LYS A 148 -2.17 4.21 7.63
C LYS A 148 -2.50 2.79 7.17
N ALA A 149 -1.55 2.08 6.54
CA ALA A 149 -1.74 0.69 6.13
C ALA A 149 -2.10 -0.21 7.32
N GLN A 150 -1.33 -0.12 8.41
CA GLN A 150 -1.59 -0.85 9.65
C GLN A 150 -2.98 -0.54 10.24
N LYS A 151 -3.36 0.74 10.29
CA LYS A 151 -4.66 1.16 10.83
C LYS A 151 -5.83 0.64 9.99
N VAL A 152 -5.74 0.75 8.66
CA VAL A 152 -6.78 0.28 7.74
C VAL A 152 -6.95 -1.23 7.88
N TYR A 153 -5.84 -1.99 7.81
CA TYR A 153 -5.85 -3.44 7.99
C TYR A 153 -6.43 -3.84 9.35
N LYS A 154 -5.93 -3.27 10.45
CA LYS A 154 -6.42 -3.57 11.81
C LYS A 154 -7.91 -3.30 11.97
N ASN A 155 -8.41 -2.21 11.40
CA ASN A 155 -9.83 -1.90 11.48
C ASN A 155 -10.69 -2.86 10.66
N ALA A 156 -10.23 -3.26 9.46
CA ALA A 156 -10.96 -4.20 8.61
C ALA A 156 -10.94 -5.63 9.17
N VAL A 157 -9.76 -6.14 9.55
CA VAL A 157 -9.56 -7.57 9.84
C VAL A 157 -9.70 -7.91 11.32
N ILE A 158 -9.09 -7.10 12.19
CA ILE A 158 -8.96 -7.43 13.63
C ILE A 158 -10.13 -6.89 14.42
N LYS A 159 -10.42 -5.59 14.26
CA LYS A 159 -11.51 -4.92 14.97
C LYS A 159 -12.86 -5.10 14.28
N LYS A 160 -12.87 -5.49 13.00
CA LYS A 160 -14.08 -5.69 12.19
C LYS A 160 -15.03 -4.50 12.27
N VAL A 161 -14.48 -3.32 12.02
CA VAL A 161 -15.26 -2.08 11.98
C VAL A 161 -16.03 -2.11 10.65
N SER A 162 -17.36 -2.15 10.71
CA SER A 162 -18.22 -2.39 9.54
C SER A 162 -17.96 -1.45 8.36
N PHE A 163 -17.63 -0.18 8.62
CA PHE A 163 -17.25 0.77 7.58
C PHE A 163 -15.98 0.35 6.82
N PHE A 164 -14.99 -0.23 7.50
CA PHE A 164 -13.75 -0.67 6.86
C PHE A 164 -13.95 -2.01 6.13
N GLU A 165 -14.72 -2.94 6.70
CA GLU A 165 -15.04 -4.22 6.07
C GLU A 165 -15.83 -4.04 4.76
N SER A 166 -16.80 -3.14 4.73
CA SER A 166 -17.60 -2.89 3.53
C SER A 166 -16.82 -2.19 2.42
N MET A 167 -15.83 -1.37 2.78
CA MET A 167 -15.09 -0.54 1.83
C MET A 167 -13.79 -1.15 1.33
N CYS A 168 -13.07 -1.92 2.15
CA CYS A 168 -11.78 -2.51 1.78
C CYS A 168 -11.97 -3.80 1.00
N VAL A 169 -11.00 -4.14 0.15
CA VAL A 169 -10.87 -5.52 -0.35
C VAL A 169 -10.86 -6.51 0.81
N ASP A 170 -11.36 -7.73 0.59
CA ASP A 170 -11.33 -8.80 1.56
C ASP A 170 -9.89 -9.30 1.71
N TYR A 171 -9.16 -8.65 2.62
CA TYR A 171 -7.76 -8.98 2.88
C TYR A 171 -7.58 -10.46 3.21
N LEU A 172 -8.48 -11.07 3.99
CA LEU A 172 -8.33 -12.46 4.40
C LEU A 172 -8.55 -13.42 3.23
N ALA A 173 -9.50 -13.12 2.33
CA ALA A 173 -9.70 -13.91 1.12
C ALA A 173 -8.47 -13.83 0.19
N LEU A 174 -7.93 -12.63 -0.01
CA LEU A 174 -6.71 -12.44 -0.81
C LEU A 174 -5.50 -13.15 -0.18
N GLU A 175 -5.31 -13.07 1.14
CA GLU A 175 -4.22 -13.78 1.82
C GLU A 175 -4.31 -15.29 1.67
N ARG A 176 -5.51 -15.88 1.74
CA ARG A 176 -5.72 -17.31 1.54
C ARG A 176 -5.32 -17.71 0.12
N TYR A 177 -5.82 -16.99 -0.88
CA TYR A 177 -5.46 -17.22 -2.28
C TYR A 177 -3.94 -17.20 -2.49
N VAL A 178 -3.26 -16.18 -1.95
CA VAL A 178 -1.80 -16.07 -2.09
C VAL A 178 -1.05 -17.19 -1.39
N LYS A 179 -1.55 -17.69 -0.26
CA LYS A 179 -0.96 -18.84 0.44
C LYS A 179 -1.15 -20.14 -0.33
N ASP A 180 -2.27 -20.29 -1.02
CA ASP A 180 -2.54 -21.47 -1.84
C ASP A 180 -1.69 -21.50 -3.11
N LEU A 181 -1.34 -20.34 -3.69
CA LEU A 181 -0.38 -20.21 -4.80
C LEU A 181 1.06 -20.61 -4.47
N LYS A 182 1.40 -20.71 -3.17
CA LYS A 182 2.75 -21.09 -2.69
C LYS A 182 2.88 -22.61 -2.43
N GLN A 183 1.78 -23.35 -2.46
CA GLN A 183 1.74 -24.81 -2.32
C GLN A 183 1.92 -25.48 -3.68
#